data_AF-A0A836SL44-F1
#
_entry.id   AF-A0A836SL44-F1
#
_cell.length_a   1.000
_cell.length_b   1.000
_cell.length_c   1.000
_cell.angle_alpha   90.00
_cell.angle_beta   90.00
_cell.angle_gamma   90.00
#
_symmetry.space_group_name_H-M   'P 1'
#
loop_
_entity.id
_entity.type
_entity.pdbx_description
1 polymer ?
#
loop_
_entity_poly.entity_id
_entity_poly.type
_entity_poly.pdbx_seq_one_letter_code
_entity_poly.pdbx_strand_id
1 'polypeptide(L)'
;MFGILRTTLAIMVMTGHLFFESFKLGGYAVFGFYIISGYLMTLIMHESYSYTRIGQYSFAVNRFLRLYPQYWLAAIFTMVLILIIGDETVRNYNESMFLPVTYSDYFNNILMIFPSWNPSDIKPRLVPPSWALTVEILFYVLICLGISKTVLRVKIWFLLSICYVV
;
A
#
# COMPACT_ATOMS: atom_id res chain seq x y z
N MET A 1 6.39 11.62 18.19
CA MET A 1 7.36 10.61 18.68
C MET A 1 7.81 9.63 17.59
N PHE A 2 6.98 9.15 16.66
CA PHE A 2 7.43 8.26 15.55
C PHE A 2 8.19 8.95 14.39
N GLY A 3 8.52 10.24 14.49
CA GLY A 3 9.16 10.99 13.41
C GLY A 3 10.54 10.44 13.04
N ILE A 4 11.40 10.30 14.05
CA ILE A 4 12.77 9.80 13.89
C ILE A 4 12.78 8.39 13.28
N LEU A 5 11.92 7.50 13.77
CA LEU A 5 11.81 6.14 13.23
C LEU A 5 11.42 6.14 11.75
N ARG A 6 10.41 6.92 11.37
CA ARG A 6 9.98 7.04 9.97
C ARG A 6 11.08 7.63 9.09
N THR A 7 11.83 8.62 9.58
CA THR A 7 12.96 9.19 8.83
C THR A 7 14.08 8.18 8.65
N THR A 8 14.40 7.38 9.68
CA THR A 8 15.40 6.30 9.56
C THR A 8 14.97 5.28 8.52
N LEU A 9 13.71 4.82 8.54
CA LEU A 9 13.18 3.89 7.55
C LEU A 9 13.20 4.50 6.14
N ALA A 10 12.86 5.78 5.98
CA ALA A 10 12.92 6.46 4.70
C ALA A 10 14.35 6.54 4.14
N ILE A 11 15.34 6.81 5.01
CA ILE A 11 16.76 6.79 4.64
C ILE A 11 17.17 5.38 4.19
N MET A 12 16.72 4.32 4.88
CA MET A 12 17.00 2.93 4.48
C MET A 12 16.40 2.57 3.11
N VAL A 13 15.20 3.07 2.78
CA VAL A 13 14.61 2.90 1.44
C VAL A 13 15.44 3.65 0.39
N MET A 14 15.79 4.90 0.67
CA MET A 14 16.60 5.73 -0.22
C MET A 14 17.97 5.09 -0.50
N THR A 15 18.69 4.63 0.53
CA THR A 15 19.99 3.99 0.35
C THR A 15 19.89 2.64 -0.38
N GLY A 16 18.81 1.90 -0.16
CA GLY A 16 18.52 0.66 -0.88
C GLY A 16 18.37 0.88 -2.40
N HIS A 17 17.76 1.97 -2.83
CA HIS A 17 17.63 2.31 -4.26
C HIS A 17 18.87 2.96 -4.87
N LEU A 18 19.67 3.70 -4.10
CA LEU A 18 20.82 4.45 -4.64
C LEU A 18 22.12 3.66 -4.67
N PHE A 19 22.40 2.86 -3.65
CA PHE A 19 23.75 2.30 -3.44
C PHE A 19 23.77 0.77 -3.36
N PHE A 20 22.70 0.15 -2.87
CA PHE A 20 22.73 -1.25 -2.48
C PHE A 20 21.51 -2.02 -2.98
N GLU A 21 21.23 -2.02 -4.28
CA GLU A 21 20.11 -2.82 -4.84
C GLU A 21 20.23 -4.31 -4.48
N SER A 22 21.45 -4.83 -4.33
CA SER A 22 21.70 -6.22 -3.90
C SER A 22 21.30 -6.50 -2.46
N PHE A 23 21.30 -5.49 -1.59
CA PHE A 23 20.84 -5.62 -0.22
C PHE A 23 19.35 -5.28 -0.16
N LYS A 24 18.52 -6.22 0.31
CA LYS A 24 17.07 -6.06 0.47
C LYS A 24 16.67 -5.06 1.59
N LEU A 25 17.53 -4.10 1.91
CA LEU A 25 17.34 -3.04 2.92
C LEU A 25 16.04 -2.26 2.70
N GLY A 26 15.74 -1.91 1.45
CA GLY A 26 14.49 -1.24 1.10
C GLY A 26 13.26 -2.08 1.47
N GLY A 27 13.29 -3.38 1.18
CA GLY A 27 12.22 -4.32 1.53
C GLY A 27 11.97 -4.39 3.04
N TYR A 28 13.03 -4.55 3.84
CA TYR A 28 12.91 -4.56 5.31
C TYR A 28 12.36 -3.23 5.86
N ALA A 29 12.76 -2.10 5.27
CA ALA A 29 12.26 -0.81 5.67
C ALA A 29 10.75 -0.64 5.36
N VAL A 30 10.28 -1.16 4.23
CA VAL A 30 8.83 -1.20 3.90
C VAL A 30 8.05 -2.00 4.95
N PHE A 31 8.56 -3.17 5.37
CA PHE A 31 7.93 -3.92 6.48
C PHE A 31 7.88 -3.10 7.78
N GLY A 32 8.93 -2.35 8.09
CA GLY A 32 8.94 -1.41 9.22
C GLY A 32 7.82 -0.36 9.12
N PHE A 33 7.61 0.21 7.94
CA PHE A 33 6.50 1.14 7.71
C PHE A 33 5.13 0.48 7.91
N TYR A 34 4.96 -0.76 7.46
CA TYR A 34 3.72 -1.51 7.68
C TYR A 34 3.43 -1.77 9.16
N ILE A 35 4.45 -2.14 9.95
CA ILE A 35 4.29 -2.36 11.40
C ILE A 35 3.82 -1.08 12.09
N ILE A 36 4.48 0.05 11.79
CA ILE A 36 4.12 1.36 12.37
C ILE A 36 2.70 1.79 11.93
N SER A 37 2.38 1.60 10.65
CA SER A 37 1.07 1.94 10.10
C SER A 37 -0.03 1.11 10.76
N GLY A 38 0.16 -0.21 10.85
CA GLY A 38 -0.78 -1.13 11.51
C GLY A 38 -1.01 -0.77 12.98
N TYR A 39 0.05 -0.54 13.75
CA TYR A 39 -0.06 -0.08 15.14
C TYR A 39 -0.87 1.23 15.23
N LEU A 40 -0.53 2.23 14.42
CA LEU A 40 -1.19 3.53 14.49
C LEU A 40 -2.67 3.45 14.09
N MET A 41 -3.01 2.72 13.03
CA MET A 41 -4.40 2.63 12.57
C MET A 41 -5.27 1.83 13.53
N THR A 42 -4.72 0.77 14.12
CA THR A 42 -5.44 0.03 15.17
C THR A 42 -5.67 0.88 16.42
N LEU A 43 -4.65 1.64 16.86
CA LEU A 43 -4.78 2.59 17.97
C LEU A 43 -5.86 3.64 17.71
N ILE A 44 -5.81 4.30 16.55
CA ILE A 44 -6.79 5.32 16.15
C ILE A 44 -8.21 4.73 16.06
N MET A 45 -8.34 3.48 15.60
CA MET A 45 -9.63 2.80 15.53
C MET A 45 -10.22 2.54 16.92
N HIS A 46 -9.40 2.23 17.93
CA HIS A 46 -9.85 2.05 19.31
C HIS A 46 -10.12 3.38 20.03
N GLU A 47 -9.20 4.34 19.92
CA GLU A 47 -9.24 5.60 20.69
C GLU A 47 -10.19 6.65 20.11
N SER A 48 -10.24 6.79 18.78
CA SER A 48 -10.92 7.92 18.13
C SER A 48 -12.22 7.53 17.44
N TYR A 49 -12.22 6.47 16.62
CA TYR A 49 -13.41 6.10 15.84
C TYR A 49 -14.35 5.17 16.60
N SER A 50 -13.80 4.26 17.42
CA SER A 50 -14.52 3.13 18.02
C SER A 50 -15.11 2.15 16.98
N TYR A 51 -15.37 0.92 17.39
CA TYR A 51 -16.00 -0.10 16.54
C TYR A 51 -17.53 0.01 16.47
N THR A 52 -18.04 1.23 16.30
CA THR A 52 -19.45 1.50 15.97
C THR A 52 -19.63 1.58 14.46
N ARG A 53 -20.86 1.38 13.94
CA ARG A 53 -21.11 1.50 12.49
C ARG A 53 -20.71 2.88 11.94
N ILE A 54 -20.98 3.93 12.70
CA ILE A 54 -20.63 5.30 12.34
C ILE A 54 -19.10 5.48 12.37
N GLY A 55 -18.42 4.97 13.40
CA GLY A 55 -16.97 4.99 13.51
C GLY A 55 -16.26 4.28 12.36
N GLN A 56 -16.72 3.07 12.02
CA GLN A 56 -16.22 2.29 10.89
C GLN A 56 -16.38 3.01 9.55
N TYR A 57 -17.56 3.60 9.31
CA TYR A 57 -17.82 4.37 8.10
C TYR A 57 -16.90 5.59 8.02
N SER A 58 -16.82 6.39 9.08
CA SER A 58 -15.94 7.57 9.14
C SER A 58 -14.47 7.20 8.97
N PHE A 59 -14.02 6.08 9.55
CA PHE A 59 -12.67 5.56 9.34
C PHE A 59 -12.43 5.23 7.87
N ALA A 60 -13.33 4.46 7.24
CA ALA A 60 -13.22 4.06 5.84
C ALA A 60 -13.19 5.26 4.89
N VAL A 61 -14.10 6.22 5.07
CA VAL A 61 -14.15 7.45 4.25
C VAL A 61 -12.87 8.28 4.41
N ASN A 62 -12.39 8.47 5.64
CA ASN A 62 -11.17 9.23 5.87
C ASN A 62 -9.92 8.55 5.31
N ARG A 63 -9.87 7.21 5.28
CA ARG A 63 -8.79 6.47 4.61
C ARG A 63 -8.91 6.54 3.10
N PHE A 64 -10.12 6.44 2.56
CA PHE A 64 -10.39 6.59 1.13
C PHE A 64 -9.95 7.96 0.61
N LEU A 65 -10.40 9.04 1.26
CA LEU A 65 -10.05 10.42 0.90
C LEU A 65 -8.54 10.72 1.07
N ARG A 66 -7.84 9.97 1.92
CA ARG A 66 -6.40 10.11 2.08
C ARG A 66 -5.62 9.49 0.91
N LEU A 67 -6.04 8.33 0.43
CA LEU A 67 -5.28 7.54 -0.54
C LEU A 67 -5.67 7.84 -1.99
N TYR A 68 -6.97 7.80 -2.30
CA TYR A 68 -7.46 7.79 -3.68
C TYR A 68 -7.21 9.11 -4.43
N PRO A 69 -7.48 10.30 -3.86
CA PRO A 69 -7.26 11.55 -4.58
C PRO A 69 -5.81 11.75 -5.00
N GLN A 70 -4.86 11.47 -4.09
CA GLN A 70 -3.43 11.60 -4.37
C GLN A 70 -2.97 10.58 -5.41
N TYR A 71 -3.46 9.35 -5.30
CA TYR A 71 -3.16 8.30 -6.26
C TYR A 71 -3.69 8.62 -7.66
N TRP A 72 -4.95 9.05 -7.79
CA TRP A 72 -5.52 9.39 -9.09
C TRP A 72 -4.78 10.56 -9.75
N LEU A 73 -4.37 11.56 -8.99
CA LEU A 73 -3.53 12.64 -9.53
C LEU A 73 -2.19 12.11 -10.06
N ALA A 74 -1.52 11.23 -9.31
CA ALA A 74 -0.27 10.60 -9.76
C ALA A 74 -0.49 9.71 -11.00
N ALA A 75 -1.57 8.93 -11.04
CA ALA A 75 -1.90 8.06 -12.17
C ALA A 75 -2.23 8.85 -13.44
N ILE A 76 -2.99 9.94 -13.32
CA ILE A 76 -3.26 10.87 -14.42
C ILE A 76 -1.96 11.50 -14.91
N PHE A 77 -1.09 11.93 -14.00
CA PHE A 77 0.19 12.51 -14.36
C PHE A 77 1.07 11.52 -15.14
N THR A 78 1.15 10.26 -14.69
CA THR A 78 1.83 9.20 -15.45
C THR A 78 1.19 9.00 -16.83
N MET A 79 -0.14 8.95 -16.91
CA MET A 79 -0.84 8.77 -18.19
C MET A 79 -0.50 9.90 -19.17
N VAL A 80 -0.49 11.15 -18.70
CA VAL A 80 -0.07 12.31 -19.52
C VAL A 80 1.39 12.19 -19.96
N LEU A 81 2.29 11.76 -19.06
CA LEU A 81 3.69 11.55 -19.41
C LEU A 81 3.87 10.46 -20.48
N ILE A 82 3.14 9.35 -20.39
CA ILE A 82 3.17 8.29 -21.42
C ILE A 82 2.71 8.83 -22.77
N LEU A 83 1.68 9.67 -22.79
CA LEU A 83 1.17 10.28 -24.04
C LEU A 83 2.15 11.29 -24.66
N ILE A 84 2.94 12.00 -23.86
CA ILE A 84 3.90 13.01 -24.35
C ILE A 84 5.24 12.37 -24.78
N ILE A 85 5.76 11.44 -23.98
CA ILE A 85 7.12 10.89 -24.12
C ILE A 85 7.11 9.59 -24.95
N GLY A 86 5.96 8.93 -25.04
CA GLY A 86 5.79 7.65 -25.72
C GLY A 86 5.97 6.44 -24.79
N ASP A 87 5.26 5.36 -25.10
CA ASP A 87 5.22 4.14 -24.28
C ASP A 87 6.59 3.46 -24.15
N GLU A 88 7.35 3.39 -25.24
CA GLU A 88 8.67 2.73 -25.27
C GLU A 88 9.65 3.38 -24.29
N THR A 89 9.72 4.72 -24.29
CA THR A 89 10.62 5.47 -23.41
C THR A 89 10.25 5.29 -21.94
N VAL A 90 8.96 5.29 -21.61
CA VAL A 90 8.49 5.10 -20.22
C VAL A 90 8.71 3.67 -19.76
N ARG A 91 8.47 2.68 -20.63
CA ARG A 91 8.68 1.26 -20.33
C ARG A 91 10.17 0.92 -20.13
N ASN A 92 11.06 1.60 -20.84
CA ASN A 92 12.51 1.50 -20.61
C ASN A 92 12.93 2.05 -19.24
N TYR A 93 12.25 3.07 -18.73
CA TYR A 93 12.47 3.55 -17.37
C TYR A 93 11.90 2.59 -16.32
N ASN A 94 10.68 2.09 -16.53
CA ASN A 94 10.09 1.09 -15.66
C ASN A 94 9.15 0.16 -16.44
N GLU A 95 9.47 -1.13 -16.48
CA GLU A 95 8.70 -2.13 -17.24
C GLU A 95 7.24 -2.28 -16.81
N SER A 96 6.88 -1.83 -15.60
CA SER A 96 5.50 -1.89 -15.11
C SER A 96 4.67 -0.69 -15.55
N MET A 97 5.28 0.39 -16.05
CA MET A 97 4.60 1.62 -16.45
C MET A 97 4.26 1.62 -17.94
N PHE A 98 3.04 1.22 -18.24
CA PHE A 98 2.45 1.38 -19.57
C PHE A 98 0.93 1.55 -19.44
N LEU A 99 0.27 1.96 -20.53
CA LEU A 99 -1.18 2.17 -20.50
C LEU A 99 -1.92 0.84 -20.31
N PRO A 100 -2.97 0.81 -19.46
CA PRO A 100 -3.88 -0.33 -19.36
C PRO A 100 -4.44 -0.72 -20.73
N VAL A 101 -4.43 -2.01 -21.05
CA VAL A 101 -4.92 -2.52 -22.35
C VAL A 101 -6.22 -3.29 -22.16
N THR A 102 -6.34 -4.03 -21.06
CA THR A 102 -7.50 -4.87 -20.76
C THR A 102 -8.45 -4.18 -19.78
N TYR A 103 -9.76 -4.50 -19.82
CA TYR A 103 -10.74 -4.03 -18.84
C TYR A 103 -10.33 -4.33 -17.38
N SER A 104 -9.70 -5.48 -17.13
CA SER A 104 -9.14 -5.82 -15.82
C SER A 104 -8.05 -4.84 -15.37
N ASP A 105 -7.22 -4.38 -16.30
CA ASP A 105 -6.09 -3.49 -16.02
C ASP A 105 -6.60 -2.10 -15.64
N TYR A 106 -7.62 -1.62 -16.35
CA TYR A 106 -8.32 -0.38 -15.99
C TYR A 106 -8.95 -0.49 -14.60
N PHE A 107 -9.65 -1.58 -14.30
CA PHE A 107 -10.28 -1.78 -13.01
C PHE A 107 -9.26 -1.81 -11.86
N ASN A 108 -8.18 -2.58 -12.03
CA ASN A 108 -7.11 -2.70 -11.04
C ASN A 108 -6.41 -1.35 -10.81
N ASN A 109 -6.12 -0.60 -11.87
CA ASN A 109 -5.49 0.71 -11.75
C ASN A 109 -6.44 1.77 -11.20
N ILE A 110 -7.75 1.75 -11.49
CA ILE A 110 -8.70 2.73 -10.94
C ILE A 110 -8.92 2.50 -9.45
N LEU A 111 -9.10 1.24 -9.04
CA LEU A 111 -9.34 0.88 -7.65
C LEU A 111 -8.07 0.75 -6.81
N MET A 112 -6.89 0.73 -7.45
CA MET A 112 -5.62 0.46 -6.77
C MET A 112 -5.64 -0.89 -6.02
N ILE A 113 -6.32 -1.88 -6.62
CA ILE A 113 -6.43 -3.25 -6.11
C ILE A 113 -5.79 -4.17 -7.14
N PHE A 114 -4.66 -4.78 -6.76
CA PHE A 114 -3.93 -5.73 -7.58
C PHE A 114 -4.05 -7.13 -6.96
N PRO A 115 -5.07 -7.93 -7.36
CA PRO A 115 -5.40 -9.19 -6.72
C PRO A 115 -4.40 -10.29 -7.11
N SER A 116 -3.28 -10.34 -6.41
CA SER A 116 -2.26 -11.39 -6.53
C SER A 116 -1.57 -11.61 -5.17
N TRP A 117 -0.87 -12.74 -5.05
CA TRP A 117 -0.08 -13.03 -3.85
C TRP A 117 0.98 -11.96 -3.60
N ASN A 118 1.63 -11.51 -4.68
CA ASN A 118 2.56 -10.40 -4.66
C ASN A 118 2.06 -9.32 -5.64
N PRO A 119 1.40 -8.26 -5.14
CA PRO A 119 0.85 -7.17 -5.94
C PRO A 119 1.85 -6.50 -6.90
N SER A 120 3.16 -6.65 -6.67
CA SER A 120 4.20 -6.13 -7.55
C SER A 120 4.38 -6.91 -8.86
N ASP A 121 3.75 -8.09 -9.00
CA ASP A 121 3.82 -8.91 -10.21
C ASP A 121 2.77 -8.51 -11.26
N ILE A 122 1.67 -7.86 -10.87
CA ILE A 122 0.60 -7.45 -11.81
C ILE A 122 1.03 -6.20 -12.57
N LYS A 123 1.23 -6.33 -13.88
CA LYS A 123 1.46 -5.21 -14.82
C LYS A 123 0.22 -5.07 -15.73
N PRO A 124 -0.15 -3.85 -16.19
CA PRO A 124 0.49 -2.55 -15.95
C PRO A 124 0.10 -1.90 -14.63
N ARG A 125 1.00 -1.05 -14.12
CA ARG A 125 0.76 -0.11 -13.02
C ARG A 125 1.14 1.30 -13.45
N LEU A 126 0.16 2.20 -13.46
CA LEU A 126 0.41 3.63 -13.74
C LEU A 126 1.28 4.29 -12.66
N VAL A 127 1.32 3.73 -11.46
CA VAL A 127 2.20 4.19 -10.38
C VAL A 127 2.93 2.95 -9.87
N PRO A 128 4.23 2.75 -10.16
CA PRO A 128 4.96 1.54 -9.78
C PRO A 128 4.82 1.14 -8.31
N PRO A 129 4.93 2.05 -7.32
CA PRO A 129 4.82 1.69 -5.91
C PRO A 129 3.38 1.45 -5.42
N SER A 130 2.36 1.52 -6.29
CA SER A 130 0.95 1.29 -5.91
C SER A 130 0.68 -0.11 -5.34
N TRP A 131 1.55 -1.09 -5.61
CA TRP A 131 1.50 -2.43 -4.99
C TRP A 131 1.46 -2.35 -3.46
N ALA A 132 2.20 -1.40 -2.88
CA ALA A 132 2.28 -1.26 -1.43
C ALA A 132 0.98 -0.67 -0.84
N LEU A 133 0.29 0.15 -1.62
CA LEU A 133 -1.00 0.77 -1.25
C LEU A 133 -2.14 -0.25 -1.30
N THR A 134 -2.10 -1.24 -2.19
CA THR A 134 -3.05 -2.37 -2.18
C THR A 134 -2.98 -3.13 -0.86
N VAL A 135 -1.77 -3.43 -0.37
CA VAL A 135 -1.56 -4.08 0.92
C VAL A 135 -2.12 -3.21 2.05
N GLU A 136 -1.89 -1.90 2.00
CA GLU A 136 -2.42 -0.95 2.98
C GLU A 136 -3.96 -0.92 3.00
N ILE A 137 -4.62 -0.89 1.84
CA ILE A 137 -6.09 -0.96 1.72
C ILE A 137 -6.61 -2.25 2.35
N LEU A 138 -5.98 -3.39 2.05
CA LEU A 138 -6.38 -4.69 2.60
C LEU A 138 -6.38 -4.66 4.14
N PHE A 139 -5.30 -4.16 4.75
CA PHE A 139 -5.22 -4.05 6.21
C PHE A 139 -6.21 -3.03 6.77
N TYR A 140 -6.48 -1.92 6.07
CA TYR A 140 -7.51 -0.96 6.49
C TYR A 140 -8.89 -1.60 6.54
N VAL A 141 -9.24 -2.41 5.54
CA VAL A 141 -10.50 -3.16 5.51
C VAL A 141 -10.55 -4.16 6.67
N LEU A 142 -9.50 -4.94 6.89
CA LEU A 142 -9.44 -5.91 7.99
C LEU A 142 -9.57 -5.24 9.37
N ILE A 143 -8.87 -4.12 9.59
CA ILE A 143 -8.98 -3.33 10.82
C ILE A 143 -10.41 -2.81 10.98
N CYS A 144 -11.00 -2.26 9.92
CA CYS A 144 -12.38 -1.76 9.94
C CYS A 144 -13.38 -2.88 10.29
N LEU A 145 -13.22 -4.08 9.74
CA LEU A 145 -14.03 -5.27 10.06
C LEU A 145 -13.82 -5.80 11.49
N GLY A 146 -12.82 -5.29 12.20
CA GLY A 146 -12.59 -5.61 13.61
C GLY A 146 -11.70 -6.81 13.83
N ILE A 147 -10.73 -7.08 12.94
CA ILE A 147 -9.68 -8.06 13.19
C ILE A 147 -8.87 -7.72 14.45
N SER A 148 -8.68 -6.42 14.70
CA SER A 148 -7.96 -5.86 15.84
C SER A 148 -8.86 -5.49 17.02
N LYS A 149 -10.15 -5.83 17.00
CA LYS A 149 -11.12 -5.40 18.04
C LYS A 149 -10.90 -6.06 19.39
N THR A 150 -10.42 -7.31 19.41
CA THR A 150 -10.24 -8.08 20.65
C THR A 150 -8.91 -8.79 20.65
N VAL A 151 -8.33 -8.99 21.84
CA VAL A 151 -7.04 -9.70 22.01
C VAL A 151 -7.10 -11.11 21.43
N LEU A 152 -8.24 -11.80 21.56
CA LEU A 152 -8.43 -13.15 21.00
C LEU A 152 -8.30 -13.16 19.47
N ARG A 153 -8.97 -12.24 18.77
CA ARG A 153 -8.88 -12.13 17.30
C ARG A 153 -7.46 -11.83 16.83
N VAL A 154 -6.76 -10.94 17.54
CA VAL A 154 -5.36 -10.63 17.26
C VAL A 154 -4.47 -11.87 17.43
N LYS A 155 -4.65 -12.64 18.51
CA LYS A 155 -3.90 -13.89 18.73
C LYS A 155 -4.17 -14.92 17.63
N ILE A 156 -5.44 -15.12 17.25
CA ILE A 156 -5.81 -16.04 16.16
C ILE A 156 -5.13 -15.59 14.86
N TRP A 157 -5.22 -14.31 14.53
CA TRP A 157 -4.61 -13.77 13.31
C TRP A 157 -3.08 -13.91 13.31
N PHE A 158 -2.44 -13.66 14.45
CA PHE A 158 -1.00 -13.84 14.62
C PHE A 158 -0.58 -15.30 14.41
N LEU A 159 -1.32 -16.25 15.01
CA LEU A 159 -1.07 -17.68 14.82
C LEU A 159 -1.28 -18.11 13.37
N LEU A 160 -2.36 -17.67 12.72
CA LEU A 160 -2.59 -17.93 11.29
C LEU A 160 -1.46 -17.37 10.43
N SER A 161 -0.94 -16.19 10.77
CA SER A 161 0.18 -15.57 10.05
C SER A 161 1.48 -16.38 10.23
N ILE A 162 1.72 -16.95 11.41
CA ILE A 162 2.86 -17.85 11.63
C ILE A 162 2.70 -19.13 10.82
N CYS A 163 1.55 -19.79 10.90
CA CYS A 163 1.27 -21.02 10.15
C CYS A 163 1.33 -20.82 8.63
N TYR A 164 1.11 -19.60 8.16
CA TYR A 164 1.25 -19.25 6.75
C TYR A 164 2.72 -19.13 6.31
N VAL A 165 3.60 -18.67 7.21
CA VAL A 165 5.01 -18.41 6.91
C VAL A 165 5.89 -19.67 7.10
N VAL A 166 5.51 -20.55 8.01
CA VAL A 166 6.18 -21.84 8.28
C VAL A 166 5.71 -22.90 7.29
#